data_AF-A0A7V7WSZ7-F1
#
_entry.id   AF-A0A7V7WSZ7-F1
#
_cell.length_a   1.000
_cell.length_b   1.000
_cell.length_c   1.000
_cell.angle_alpha   90.00
_cell.angle_beta   90.00
_cell.angle_gamma   90.00
#
_symmetry.space_group_name_H-M   'P 1'
#
loop_
_entity.id
_entity.type
_entity.pdbx_description
1 polymer ?
#
loop_
_entity_poly.entity_id
_entity_poly.type
_entity_poly.pdbx_seq_one_letter_code
_entity_poly.pdbx_strand_id
1 'polypeptide(L)'
;MRTTIDLPEATLRQLKARAALEGVQMKELVLGYVQHGLARRPAPAQAVMRSPLPDLVPNKPLALRRPKNAALFAALDEADARCATGRRRAR
;
A
#
# COMPACT_ATOMS: atom_id res chain seq x y z
N MET A 1 5.65 -26.35 -25.87
CA MET A 1 6.52 -25.50 -26.72
C MET A 1 7.60 -24.90 -25.84
N ARG A 2 8.86 -24.87 -26.28
CA ARG A 2 9.96 -24.21 -25.55
C ARG A 2 10.16 -22.83 -26.18
N THR A 3 9.96 -21.77 -25.41
CA THR A 3 10.12 -20.40 -25.86
C THR A 3 11.25 -19.74 -25.08
N THR A 4 12.16 -19.07 -25.79
CA THR A 4 13.23 -18.26 -25.17
C THR A 4 12.74 -16.82 -25.10
N ILE A 5 12.87 -16.18 -23.94
CA ILE A 5 12.48 -14.78 -23.72
C ILE A 5 13.69 -14.06 -23.17
N ASP A 6 14.13 -13.02 -23.88
CA ASP A 6 15.23 -12.18 -23.44
C ASP A 6 14.73 -11.15 -22.43
N LEU A 7 15.32 -11.16 -21.24
CA LEU A 7 14.98 -10.26 -20.14
C LEU A 7 16.25 -9.56 -19.65
N PRO A 8 16.20 -8.26 -19.34
CA PRO A 8 17.29 -7.56 -18.68
C PRO A 8 17.68 -8.24 -17.36
N GLU A 9 18.97 -8.21 -17.01
CA GLU A 9 19.51 -8.86 -15.81
C GLU A 9 18.77 -8.44 -14.54
N ALA A 10 18.49 -7.13 -14.41
CA ALA A 10 17.75 -6.57 -13.28
C ALA A 10 16.35 -7.20 -13.13
N THR A 11 15.62 -7.35 -14.24
CA THR A 11 14.29 -7.97 -14.27
C THR A 11 14.36 -9.45 -13.90
N LEU A 12 15.36 -10.17 -14.41
CA LEU A 12 15.57 -11.58 -14.11
C LEU A 12 15.89 -11.80 -12.62
N ARG A 13 16.72 -10.93 -12.02
CA ARG A 13 17.00 -10.95 -10.57
C ARG A 13 15.74 -10.75 -9.74
N GLN A 14 14.90 -9.79 -10.13
CA GLN A 14 13.64 -9.50 -9.45
C GLN A 14 12.67 -10.69 -9.54
N LEU A 15 12.53 -11.31 -10.72
CA LEU A 15 11.69 -12.49 -10.92
C LEU A 15 12.14 -13.66 -10.04
N LYS A 16 13.45 -13.92 -9.96
CA LYS A 16 14.00 -14.96 -9.08
C LYS A 16 13.70 -14.70 -7.61
N ALA A 17 13.91 -13.47 -7.15
CA ALA A 17 13.61 -13.10 -5.77
C ALA A 17 12.11 -13.27 -5.47
N ARG A 18 11.24 -12.82 -6.38
CA ARG A 18 9.79 -12.94 -6.25
C ARG A 18 9.34 -14.40 -6.20
N ALA A 19 9.86 -15.24 -7.09
CA ALA A 19 9.57 -16.67 -7.11
C ALA A 19 10.00 -17.36 -5.80
N ALA A 20 11.16 -17.00 -5.24
CA ALA A 20 11.61 -17.52 -3.95
C ALA A 20 10.71 -17.07 -2.78
N LEU A 21 10.26 -15.81 -2.78
CA LEU A 21 9.34 -15.28 -1.76
C LEU A 21 7.95 -15.93 -1.82
N GLU A 22 7.45 -16.21 -3.01
CA GLU A 22 6.13 -16.83 -3.22
C GLU A 22 6.18 -18.36 -3.16
N GLY A 23 7.38 -18.96 -3.07
CA GLY A 23 7.57 -20.41 -3.01
C GLY A 23 7.18 -21.15 -4.30
N VAL A 24 7.13 -20.45 -5.42
CA VAL A 24 6.71 -20.98 -6.73
C VAL A 24 7.89 -21.10 -7.69
N GLN A 25 7.74 -21.91 -8.74
CA GLN A 25 8.77 -21.97 -9.78
C GLN A 25 8.74 -20.70 -10.62
N MET A 26 9.92 -20.18 -11.00
CA MET A 26 10.02 -18.98 -11.84
C MET A 26 9.22 -19.09 -13.15
N LYS A 27 9.15 -20.30 -13.74
CA LYS A 27 8.38 -20.57 -14.95
C LYS A 27 6.86 -20.34 -14.75
N GLU A 28 6.34 -20.70 -13.59
CA GLU A 28 4.91 -20.58 -13.24
C GLU A 28 4.56 -19.12 -12.98
N LEU A 29 5.45 -18.41 -12.27
CA LEU A 29 5.34 -16.98 -12.05
C LEU A 29 5.32 -16.19 -13.37
N VAL A 30 6.25 -16.50 -14.27
CA VAL A 30 6.30 -15.87 -15.61
C VAL A 30 5.04 -16.18 -16.41
N LEU A 31 4.57 -17.43 -16.38
CA LEU A 31 3.32 -17.80 -17.06
C LEU A 31 2.13 -17.00 -16.52
N GLY A 32 2.00 -16.87 -15.20
CA GLY A 32 0.97 -16.07 -14.55
C GLY A 32 1.02 -14.61 -15.00
N TYR A 33 2.20 -13.98 -15.02
CA TYR A 33 2.34 -12.62 -15.51
C TYR A 33 1.97 -12.46 -16.99
N VAL A 34 2.36 -13.40 -17.85
CA VAL A 34 1.98 -13.37 -19.26
C VAL A 34 0.46 -13.51 -19.42
N GLN A 35 -0.17 -14.45 -18.72
CA GLN A 35 -1.62 -14.63 -18.75
C GLN A 35 -2.37 -13.39 -18.26
N HIS A 36 -1.93 -12.81 -17.14
CA HIS A 36 -2.51 -11.56 -16.62
C HIS A 36 -2.31 -10.39 -17.59
N GLY A 37 -1.14 -10.30 -18.23
CA GLY A 37 -0.86 -9.26 -19.23
C GLY A 37 -1.75 -9.39 -20.46
N LEU A 38 -2.01 -10.62 -20.93
CA LEU A 38 -2.89 -10.87 -22.08
C LEU A 38 -4.38 -10.66 -21.74
N ALA A 39 -4.81 -11.05 -20.53
CA ALA A 39 -6.19 -10.84 -20.08
C ALA A 39 -6.51 -9.36 -19.83
N ARG A 40 -5.51 -8.58 -19.44
CA ARG A 40 -5.67 -7.15 -19.18
C ARG A 40 -5.67 -6.40 -20.51
N ARG A 41 -6.86 -6.14 -21.05
CA ARG A 41 -7.03 -5.19 -22.16
C ARG A 41 -6.31 -3.89 -21.79
N PRO A 42 -5.42 -3.34 -22.64
CA PRO A 42 -4.76 -2.08 -22.35
C PRO A 42 -5.86 -1.04 -22.15
N ALA A 43 -6.08 -0.66 -20.90
CA ALA A 43 -6.96 0.46 -20.61
C ALA A 43 -6.29 1.67 -21.28
N PRO A 44 -7.01 2.48 -22.07
CA PRO A 44 -6.48 3.79 -22.45
C PRO A 44 -6.05 4.45 -21.15
N ALA A 45 -4.89 5.12 -21.14
CA ALA A 45 -4.35 5.78 -19.96
C ALA A 45 -5.45 6.67 -19.36
N GLN A 46 -6.22 6.12 -18.41
CA GLN A 46 -7.29 6.84 -17.77
C GLN A 46 -6.56 7.84 -16.90
N ALA A 47 -6.74 9.12 -17.19
CA ALA A 47 -6.43 10.17 -16.25
C ALA A 47 -6.94 9.70 -14.90
N VAL A 48 -6.05 9.56 -13.93
CA VAL A 48 -6.38 9.06 -12.59
C VAL A 48 -7.37 10.06 -12.00
N MET A 49 -8.66 9.83 -12.23
CA MET A 49 -9.73 10.56 -11.59
C MET A 49 -9.61 10.20 -10.12
N ARG A 50 -9.11 11.14 -9.33
CA ARG A 50 -9.11 11.00 -7.88
C ARG A 50 -10.57 10.81 -7.47
N SER A 51 -10.88 9.65 -6.89
CA SER A 51 -12.17 9.44 -6.25
C SER A 51 -12.33 10.51 -5.16
N PRO A 52 -13.56 10.97 -4.88
CA PRO A 52 -13.81 11.85 -3.75
C PRO A 52 -13.27 11.20 -2.46
N LEU A 53 -12.78 12.04 -1.55
CA LEU A 53 -12.32 11.58 -0.24
C LEU A 53 -13.48 10.87 0.47
N PRO A 54 -13.23 9.76 1.17
CA PRO A 54 -14.28 9.09 1.92
C PRO A 54 -14.77 10.00 3.06
N ASP A 55 -16.09 10.17 3.16
CA ASP A 55 -16.72 10.88 4.27
C ASP A 55 -16.87 9.95 5.48
N LEU A 56 -16.37 10.40 6.63
CA LEU A 56 -16.56 9.71 7.91
C LEU A 56 -17.74 10.34 8.65
N VAL A 57 -18.88 9.65 8.67
CA VAL A 57 -20.06 10.05 9.46
C VAL A 57 -20.06 9.29 10.78
N PRO A 58 -19.79 9.94 11.93
CA PRO A 58 -19.84 9.26 13.21
C PRO A 58 -21.29 8.93 13.58
N ASN A 59 -21.55 7.70 14.02
CA ASN A 59 -22.89 7.24 14.46
C ASN A 59 -23.43 7.97 15.71
N LYS A 60 -22.58 8.73 16.41
CA LYS A 60 -22.94 9.54 17.58
C LYS A 60 -22.24 10.90 17.49
N PRO A 61 -22.89 11.98 17.94
CA PRO A 61 -22.23 13.28 17.99
C PRO A 61 -20.98 13.19 18.87
N LEU A 62 -19.86 13.63 18.33
CA LEU A 62 -18.63 13.76 19.10
C LEU A 62 -18.89 14.79 20.21
N ALA A 63 -18.63 14.41 21.47
CA ALA A 63 -18.75 15.29 22.63
C ALA A 63 -17.58 16.29 22.65
N LEU A 64 -17.47 17.11 21.61
CA LEU A 64 -16.46 18.15 21.49
C LEU A 64 -16.90 19.35 22.31
N ARG A 65 -16.24 19.58 23.45
CA ARG A 65 -16.39 20.80 24.25
C ARG A 65 -15.69 21.96 23.55
N ARG A 66 -16.24 22.44 22.42
CA ARG A 66 -15.77 23.58 21.58
C ARG A 66 -14.35 24.10 21.92
N PRO A 67 -13.30 23.30 21.68
CA PRO A 67 -11.96 23.72 22.01
C PRO A 67 -11.53 24.82 21.02
N LYS A 68 -10.91 25.88 21.51
CA LYS A 68 -10.20 26.83 20.63
C LYS A 68 -9.06 26.09 19.93
N ASN A 69 -8.69 26.50 18.72
CA ASN A 69 -7.62 25.85 17.94
C ASN A 69 -6.35 25.61 18.78
N ALA A 70 -5.94 26.58 19.60
CA ALA A 70 -4.80 26.43 20.51
C ALA A 70 -4.92 25.24 21.49
N ALA A 71 -6.12 25.00 22.04
CA ALA A 71 -6.36 23.88 22.95
C ALA A 71 -6.36 22.53 22.23
N LEU A 72 -6.75 22.48 20.95
CA LEU A 72 -6.66 21.28 20.12
C LEU A 72 -5.21 20.90 19.85
N PHE A 73 -4.37 21.86 19.45
CA PHE A 73 -2.95 21.61 19.17
C PHE A 73 -2.22 21.16 20.43
N ALA A 74 -2.47 21.78 21.59
CA ALA A 74 -1.88 21.35 22.86
C ALA A 74 -2.25 19.88 23.20
N ALA A 75 -3.50 19.47 22.98
CA ALA A 75 -3.94 18.10 23.23
C ALA A 75 -3.28 17.06 22.29
N LEU A 76 -2.98 17.46 21.05
CA LEU A 76 -2.24 16.63 20.09
C LEU A 76 -0.78 16.49 20.51
N ASP A 77 -0.12 17.59 20.88
CA ASP A 77 1.25 17.58 21.37
C ASP A 77 1.40 16.70 22.63
N GLU A 78 0.45 16.79 23.56
CA GLU A 78 0.38 15.91 24.73
C GLU A 78 0.16 14.43 24.35
N ALA A 79 -0.67 14.15 23.34
CA ALA A 79 -0.92 12.78 22.88
C ALA A 79 0.32 12.17 22.21
N ASP A 80 1.05 12.95 21.42
CA ASP A 80 2.30 12.54 20.78
C ASP A 80 3.39 12.28 21.82
N ALA A 81 3.48 13.11 22.86
CA ALA A 81 4.39 12.89 23.99
C ALA A 81 4.08 11.59 24.77
N ARG A 82 2.79 11.29 25.00
CA ARG A 82 2.33 10.01 25.60
C ARG A 82 2.65 8.81 24.71
N CYS A 83 2.51 8.94 23.39
CA CYS A 83 2.84 7.87 22.44
C CYS A 83 4.35 7.61 22.37
N ALA A 84 5.17 8.67 22.37
CA ALA A 84 6.63 8.59 22.35
C ALA A 84 7.21 7.92 23.61
N THR A 85 6.57 8.14 24.77
CA THR A 85 6.98 7.54 26.06
C THR A 85 6.49 6.09 26.21
N GLY A 86 5.33 5.74 25.65
CA GLY A 86 4.81 4.37 25.65
C GLY A 86 5.64 3.36 24.84
N ARG A 87 6.34 3.79 23.77
CA ARG A 87 7.21 2.91 22.97
C ARG A 87 8.48 2.46 23.69
N ARG A 88 8.88 3.08 24.81
CA ARG A 88 10.11 2.72 25.55
C ARG A 88 9.95 1.62 26.59
N ARG A 89 8.72 1.19 26.91
CA ARG A 89 8.45 0.13 27.93
C ARG A 89 8.18 -1.27 27.36
N ALA A 90 8.30 -1.45 26.03
CA ALA A 90 8.14 -2.74 25.36
C ALA A 90 9.46 -3.25 24.75
N ARG A 91 10.56 -3.13 25.50
CA ARG A 91 11.85 -3.78 25.23
C ARG A 91 12.37 -4.45 26.48
#